data_AF-A0AAV4AD97-F1
#
_entry.id   AF-A0AAV4AD97-F1
#
_cell.length_a   1.000
_cell.length_b   1.000
_cell.length_c   1.000
_cell.angle_alpha   90.00
_cell.angle_beta   90.00
_cell.angle_gamma   90.00
#
_symmetry.space_group_name_H-M   'P 1'
#
loop_
_entity.id
_entity.type
_entity.pdbx_description
1 polymer ?
#
loop_
_entity_poly.entity_id
_entity_poly.type
_entity_poly.pdbx_seq_one_letter_code
_entity_poly.pdbx_strand_id
1 'polypeptide(L)'
;MKGSWTFASIPDRWQAAGHLQRFLPDSSRLKFKSVDGVIRLKNNKGLVNRDPDVDAIFRLTRKGRSASFNITFDPVTPSVLLPFGTFSPFNSQNTLFLHKAFWALLLPTTTTFRVSDIWRSYWAQRLLWEIDGRLGFVRANARQRRNAHNYLDDARDELPMFFHTDQLLNFLTDWSCPQHLSFFSCVELLSFDMAKAEFWGMEDARNTRLWLQDLLDVGYPEPTRINFNLTSCSLASSQTHFLSVACSQSPKSCNGHEAKLDFVRFHPTEMKSPSLSALPSQDHLFSRGLLQIVKVCPNFNLSLKNLAETYQVNSFFRNILAIIVFHYPQYTNIPFTEAAYRLTFTNIAYCGPDASALRNLTLDITYNVTFIEAELDRGRVGYTCLLKAIAIGFRVKGYLILGDDVLLNPWTLSKLNKSRIWTTSESIVVVDKSRAQTSARWQWWKSSFGGHALEKALSELAGLAVPIGVTPPERHRFRLEKNSGGRNKTLRCLVDTYYVPAMLASSVTWYLTSFLRHRVFSELAVPFVLYGLQRREEIEDIRGKSVWKRDRDDPWKFYNPHAQYLHPIKFSSKQNQEKLCQNFVPELMKHVLGLGLIDQDIRYVTET
;
A
#
# COMPACT_ATOMS: atom_id res chain seq x y z
N MET A 1 22.97 -18.93 8.85
CA MET A 1 22.08 -18.63 7.69
C MET A 1 21.16 -17.49 8.11
N LYS A 2 21.40 -16.28 7.59
CA LYS A 2 20.68 -15.05 7.99
C LYS A 2 19.39 -14.94 7.18
N GLY A 3 18.24 -14.82 7.85
CA GLY A 3 16.92 -14.76 7.23
C GLY A 3 16.76 -13.57 6.29
N SER A 4 16.01 -13.77 5.20
CA SER A 4 15.76 -12.78 4.14
C SER A 4 14.48 -12.00 4.41
N TRP A 5 14.57 -10.80 4.96
CA TRP A 5 13.44 -9.92 5.30
C TRP A 5 12.55 -9.56 4.10
N THR A 6 11.23 -9.54 4.29
CA THR A 6 10.28 -8.97 3.32
C THR A 6 9.52 -7.82 3.97
N PHE A 7 10.03 -6.59 3.86
CA PHE A 7 9.18 -5.42 4.08
C PHE A 7 8.08 -5.45 3.01
N ALA A 8 6.82 -5.30 3.40
CA ALA A 8 5.76 -4.97 2.44
C ALA A 8 5.77 -3.47 2.12
N SER A 9 6.95 -2.93 1.84
CA SER A 9 7.08 -2.00 0.71
C SER A 9 6.55 -2.73 -0.52
N ILE A 10 5.90 -2.04 -1.45
CA ILE A 10 5.63 -2.61 -2.79
C ILE A 10 6.97 -3.20 -3.27
N PRO A 11 7.15 -4.54 -3.30
CA PRO A 11 8.46 -5.14 -3.57
C PRO A 11 8.76 -4.93 -5.04
N ASP A 12 9.91 -4.32 -5.33
CA ASP A 12 10.60 -4.18 -6.61
C ASP A 12 9.90 -4.85 -7.78
N ARG A 13 8.92 -4.15 -8.35
CA ARG A 13 7.93 -4.75 -9.26
C ARG A 13 7.93 -4.17 -10.66
N TRP A 14 9.09 -4.00 -11.27
CA TRP A 14 9.15 -3.56 -12.66
C TRP A 14 10.31 -4.23 -13.40
N GLN A 15 10.01 -5.35 -14.06
CA GLN A 15 10.71 -5.67 -15.31
C GLN A 15 9.78 -5.26 -16.44
N ALA A 16 9.90 -4.00 -16.86
CA ALA A 16 9.41 -3.54 -18.14
C ALA A 16 10.37 -2.47 -18.65
N ALA A 17 10.99 -2.74 -19.80
CA ALA A 17 11.59 -1.76 -20.71
C ALA A 17 12.67 -0.81 -20.21
N GLY A 18 13.16 -0.94 -18.97
CA GLY A 18 14.06 0.05 -18.42
C GLY A 18 14.73 -0.40 -17.15
N HIS A 19 16.05 -0.43 -17.16
CA HIS A 19 16.80 -0.33 -15.92
C HIS A 19 16.34 0.94 -15.18
N LEU A 20 15.89 0.81 -13.93
CA LEU A 20 15.86 1.94 -13.01
C LEU A 20 17.30 2.43 -12.88
N GLN A 21 17.65 3.50 -13.59
CA GLN A 21 19.04 3.96 -13.73
C GLN A 21 19.48 4.90 -12.60
N ARG A 22 18.56 5.45 -11.81
CA ARG A 22 18.93 6.30 -10.66
C ARG A 22 17.98 6.16 -9.47
N PHE A 23 18.53 5.69 -8.35
CA PHE A 23 18.01 5.87 -6.99
C PHE A 23 19.07 6.62 -6.19
N LEU A 24 18.66 7.56 -5.33
CA LEU A 24 19.53 8.04 -4.26
C LEU A 24 19.69 6.92 -3.22
N PRO A 25 20.90 6.69 -2.66
CA PRO A 25 21.10 5.61 -1.71
C PRO A 25 20.43 5.97 -0.38
N ASP A 26 19.36 5.25 -0.04
CA ASP A 26 19.22 4.69 1.30
C ASP A 26 18.31 3.46 1.27
N SER A 27 18.76 2.39 1.90
CA SER A 27 17.99 1.18 2.09
C SER A 27 16.75 1.48 2.94
N SER A 28 15.57 1.23 2.37
CA SER A 28 14.22 1.52 2.90
C SER A 28 13.74 2.97 2.71
N ARG A 29 12.92 3.18 1.65
CA ARG A 29 11.70 4.04 1.61
C ARG A 29 11.36 4.44 0.17
N LEU A 30 10.44 3.71 -0.46
CA LEU A 30 9.57 4.28 -1.49
C LEU A 30 8.20 4.56 -0.86
N LYS A 31 7.93 5.82 -0.51
CA LYS A 31 6.58 6.24 -0.12
C LYS A 31 5.72 6.40 -1.37
N PHE A 32 5.01 5.36 -1.76
CA PHE A 32 3.98 5.45 -2.80
C PHE A 32 2.67 5.95 -2.19
N LYS A 33 2.21 7.13 -2.62
CA LYS A 33 0.83 7.58 -2.39
C LYS A 33 -0.07 6.90 -3.42
N SER A 34 -1.10 6.18 -2.97
CA SER A 34 -2.26 5.89 -3.82
C SER A 34 -2.96 7.22 -4.10
N VAL A 35 -2.84 7.73 -5.33
CA VAL A 35 -3.42 9.03 -5.68
C VAL A 35 -4.84 8.82 -6.20
N ASP A 36 -5.78 8.82 -5.26
CA ASP A 36 -7.14 9.29 -5.51
C ASP A 36 -7.14 10.82 -5.44
N GLY A 37 -7.74 11.48 -6.44
CA GLY A 37 -8.16 12.87 -6.37
C GLY A 37 -7.06 13.92 -6.39
N VAL A 38 -6.32 14.04 -7.49
CA VAL A 38 -5.74 15.34 -7.91
C VAL A 38 -5.72 15.38 -9.44
N ILE A 39 -6.22 16.47 -10.03
CA ILE A 39 -5.90 16.83 -11.42
C ILE A 39 -4.40 17.14 -11.45
N ARG A 40 -3.59 16.14 -11.75
CA ARG A 40 -2.16 16.26 -12.02
C ARG A 40 -1.88 15.56 -13.32
N LEU A 41 -1.01 16.15 -14.12
CA LEU A 41 -0.70 15.68 -15.46
C LEU A 41 0.01 14.34 -15.36
N LYS A 42 -0.74 13.27 -15.55
CA LYS A 42 -0.25 11.89 -15.54
C LYS A 42 -0.02 11.46 -16.98
N ASN A 43 1.21 11.54 -17.46
CA ASN A 43 1.59 10.71 -18.60
C ASN A 43 1.59 9.27 -18.07
N ASN A 44 0.77 8.40 -18.65
CA ASN A 44 0.60 7.02 -18.20
C ASN A 44 1.23 6.07 -19.22
N LYS A 45 2.23 5.27 -18.83
CA LYS A 45 2.67 4.11 -19.62
C LYS A 45 1.94 2.86 -19.16
N GLY A 46 1.24 2.21 -20.07
CA GLY A 46 0.65 0.89 -19.82
C GLY A 46 1.66 -0.22 -20.03
N LEU A 47 1.65 -1.20 -19.13
CA LEU A 47 2.42 -2.43 -19.33
C LEU A 47 1.86 -3.25 -20.51
N VAL A 48 2.73 -4.04 -21.13
CA VAL A 48 2.41 -4.76 -22.36
C VAL A 48 2.74 -6.24 -22.17
N ASN A 49 1.73 -7.10 -22.25
CA ASN A 49 1.92 -8.54 -22.15
C ASN A 49 2.50 -9.13 -23.45
N ARG A 50 3.07 -10.34 -23.34
CA ARG A 50 3.74 -11.16 -24.37
C ARG A 50 5.15 -10.70 -24.68
N ASP A 51 5.33 -9.86 -25.69
CA ASP A 51 6.65 -9.45 -26.16
C ASP A 51 6.86 -7.94 -25.93
N PRO A 52 6.94 -7.48 -24.66
CA PRO A 52 7.08 -6.05 -24.35
C PRO A 52 8.38 -5.49 -24.92
N ASP A 53 8.39 -4.20 -25.22
CA ASP A 53 9.61 -3.49 -25.58
C ASP A 53 10.62 -3.56 -24.42
N VAL A 54 11.73 -4.24 -24.65
CA VAL A 54 12.84 -4.42 -23.71
C VAL A 54 14.12 -4.34 -24.54
N ASP A 55 15.20 -3.90 -23.93
CA ASP A 55 16.47 -3.64 -24.61
C ASP A 55 17.06 -4.91 -25.24
N ALA A 56 17.91 -4.71 -26.24
CA ALA A 56 18.50 -5.77 -27.02
C ALA A 56 19.37 -6.71 -26.17
N ILE A 57 20.08 -6.22 -25.15
CA ILE A 57 20.90 -7.05 -24.25
C ILE A 57 19.99 -7.98 -23.44
N PHE A 58 18.87 -7.49 -22.90
CA PHE A 58 17.88 -8.32 -22.21
C PHE A 58 17.39 -9.44 -23.13
N ARG A 59 17.09 -9.13 -24.40
CA ARG A 59 16.61 -10.12 -25.37
C ARG A 59 17.69 -11.15 -25.71
N LEU A 60 18.89 -10.70 -26.03
CA LEU A 60 20.03 -11.56 -26.40
C LEU A 60 20.42 -12.51 -25.26
N THR A 61 20.27 -12.07 -24.01
CA THR A 61 20.63 -12.88 -22.83
C THR A 61 19.51 -13.75 -22.29
N ARG A 62 18.23 -13.43 -22.55
CA ARG A 62 17.07 -14.12 -21.96
C ARG A 62 16.18 -14.87 -22.95
N LYS A 63 16.27 -14.59 -24.25
CA LYS A 63 15.48 -15.30 -25.27
C LYS A 63 16.16 -16.64 -25.59
N GLY A 64 15.61 -17.75 -25.11
CA GLY A 64 16.05 -19.09 -25.48
C GLY A 64 15.89 -19.33 -26.99
N ARG A 65 16.79 -20.12 -27.60
CA ARG A 65 16.84 -20.37 -29.05
C ARG A 65 15.52 -20.87 -29.68
N SER A 66 14.62 -21.48 -28.90
CA SER A 66 13.37 -22.10 -29.37
C SER A 66 12.10 -21.55 -28.71
N ALA A 67 12.21 -20.68 -27.69
CA ALA A 67 11.06 -20.19 -26.93
C ALA A 67 10.61 -18.81 -27.42
N SER A 68 9.30 -18.66 -27.68
CA SER A 68 8.69 -17.35 -27.90
C SER A 68 8.75 -16.53 -26.60
N PHE A 69 9.20 -15.28 -26.69
CA PHE A 69 9.26 -14.37 -25.56
C PHE A 69 7.83 -14.06 -25.08
N ASN A 70 7.47 -14.50 -23.87
CA ASN A 70 6.11 -14.41 -23.34
C ASN A 70 6.11 -13.96 -21.88
N ILE A 71 6.22 -12.64 -21.68
CA ILE A 71 6.14 -11.98 -20.38
C ILE A 71 4.68 -11.65 -20.06
N THR A 72 4.19 -12.04 -18.89
CA THR A 72 2.87 -11.67 -18.40
C THR A 72 2.95 -10.92 -17.09
N PHE A 73 2.32 -9.76 -17.03
CA PHE A 73 2.20 -8.94 -15.84
C PHE A 73 0.93 -9.30 -15.05
N ASP A 74 0.98 -9.10 -13.73
CA ASP A 74 -0.16 -9.35 -12.84
C ASP A 74 -1.33 -8.40 -13.15
N PRO A 75 -2.51 -8.92 -13.54
CA PRO A 75 -3.64 -8.11 -13.99
C PRO A 75 -4.27 -7.25 -12.89
N VAL A 76 -4.02 -7.56 -11.61
CA VAL A 76 -4.60 -6.83 -10.47
C VAL A 76 -3.63 -5.83 -9.82
N THR A 77 -2.48 -5.57 -10.44
CA THR A 77 -1.48 -4.63 -9.90
C THR A 77 -2.02 -3.19 -9.89
N PRO A 78 -1.92 -2.45 -8.76
CA PRO A 78 -2.29 -1.04 -8.71
C PRO A 78 -1.40 -0.19 -9.63
N SER A 79 -1.92 0.96 -10.08
CA SER A 79 -1.11 1.91 -10.84
C SER A 79 -0.10 2.60 -9.92
N VAL A 80 1.11 2.84 -10.43
CA VAL A 80 2.21 3.47 -9.70
C VAL A 80 2.41 4.89 -10.24
N LEU A 81 2.62 5.85 -9.35
CA LEU A 81 2.99 7.21 -9.71
C LEU A 81 4.40 7.50 -9.20
N LEU A 82 5.27 7.99 -10.06
CA LEU A 82 6.63 8.34 -9.67
C LEU A 82 6.64 9.64 -8.85
N PRO A 83 7.42 9.71 -7.76
CA PRO A 83 7.66 10.96 -7.05
C PRO A 83 8.56 11.90 -7.88
N PHE A 84 8.59 13.17 -7.50
CA PHE A 84 9.55 14.13 -8.06
C PHE A 84 10.99 13.70 -7.77
N GLY A 85 11.91 14.02 -8.68
CA GLY A 85 13.32 13.63 -8.55
C GLY A 85 13.60 12.16 -8.89
N THR A 86 12.59 11.41 -9.37
CA THR A 86 12.76 10.03 -9.84
C THR A 86 12.47 9.93 -11.32
N PHE A 87 13.41 9.32 -12.06
CA PHE A 87 13.27 9.06 -13.49
C PHE A 87 13.02 7.57 -13.74
N SER A 88 12.15 7.27 -14.71
CA SER A 88 12.02 5.93 -15.27
C SER A 88 11.74 6.03 -16.76
N PRO A 89 12.42 5.25 -17.61
CA PRO A 89 12.25 5.37 -19.05
C PRO A 89 10.84 4.92 -19.48
N PHE A 90 10.27 5.61 -20.45
CA PHE A 90 9.04 5.17 -21.12
C PHE A 90 9.10 5.44 -22.63
N ASN A 91 8.72 4.43 -23.41
CA ASN A 91 8.68 4.49 -24.86
C ASN A 91 7.32 5.05 -25.33
N SER A 92 7.19 5.30 -26.63
CA SER A 92 5.96 5.85 -27.20
C SER A 92 4.82 4.81 -27.31
N GLN A 93 5.14 3.52 -27.19
CA GLN A 93 4.17 2.44 -27.27
C GLN A 93 3.33 2.34 -25.99
N ASN A 94 2.01 2.23 -26.15
CA ASN A 94 1.06 2.10 -25.04
C ASN A 94 1.19 3.22 -23.98
N THR A 95 1.53 4.43 -24.43
CA THR A 95 1.67 5.61 -23.58
C THR A 95 0.55 6.60 -23.87
N LEU A 96 -0.14 7.03 -22.82
CA LEU A 96 -1.17 8.05 -22.86
C LEU A 96 -0.59 9.38 -22.35
N PHE A 97 -0.62 10.40 -23.20
CA PHE A 97 -0.31 11.78 -22.84
C PHE A 97 -1.61 12.51 -22.55
N LEU A 98 -1.70 13.18 -21.39
CA LEU A 98 -2.83 14.05 -21.11
C LEU A 98 -2.69 15.37 -21.87
N HIS A 99 -3.80 16.06 -22.07
CA HIS A 99 -3.84 17.32 -22.82
C HIS A 99 -2.72 18.29 -22.42
N LYS A 100 -2.55 18.66 -21.14
CA LYS A 100 -1.49 19.64 -20.79
C LYS A 100 -0.04 19.12 -20.92
N ALA A 101 0.15 17.86 -21.30
CA ALA A 101 1.44 17.25 -21.59
C ALA A 101 1.62 16.94 -23.10
N PHE A 102 0.74 17.46 -23.96
CA PHE A 102 0.73 17.20 -25.40
C PHE A 102 2.01 17.67 -26.10
N TRP A 103 2.63 18.74 -25.59
CA TRP A 103 3.95 19.23 -26.03
C TRP A 103 5.05 18.14 -25.97
N ALA A 104 4.90 17.14 -25.10
CA ALA A 104 5.87 16.07 -24.93
C ALA A 104 5.76 14.94 -25.97
N LEU A 105 4.91 15.08 -26.99
CA LEU A 105 4.78 14.10 -28.08
C LEU A 105 5.93 14.18 -29.10
N LEU A 106 6.64 15.31 -29.17
CA LEU A 106 7.75 15.50 -30.08
C LEU A 106 8.86 14.48 -29.81
N LEU A 107 9.32 13.80 -30.86
CA LEU A 107 10.46 12.88 -30.81
C LEU A 107 11.69 13.54 -31.44
N PRO A 108 12.89 13.37 -30.85
CA PRO A 108 14.13 13.81 -31.46
C PRO A 108 14.45 12.97 -32.71
N THR A 109 14.94 13.61 -33.76
CA THR A 109 15.27 13.02 -35.06
C THR A 109 16.77 12.80 -35.25
N THR A 110 17.62 13.47 -34.47
CA THR A 110 19.09 13.32 -34.60
C THR A 110 19.66 12.18 -33.75
N THR A 111 18.86 11.63 -32.83
CA THR A 111 19.19 10.42 -32.05
C THR A 111 18.82 9.15 -32.82
N THR A 112 19.42 8.01 -32.48
CA THR A 112 19.02 6.73 -33.08
C THR A 112 17.55 6.40 -32.78
N PHE A 113 16.91 5.65 -33.68
CA PHE A 113 15.49 5.28 -33.52
C PHE A 113 15.23 4.56 -32.19
N ARG A 114 16.17 3.73 -31.73
CA ARG A 114 16.09 2.96 -30.48
C ARG A 114 16.29 3.79 -29.21
N VAL A 115 16.82 5.00 -29.32
CA VAL A 115 17.11 5.89 -28.18
C VAL A 115 16.14 7.07 -28.12
N SER A 116 15.61 7.49 -29.27
CA SER A 116 14.81 8.71 -29.44
C SER A 116 13.69 8.86 -28.40
N ASP A 117 12.85 7.85 -28.27
CA ASP A 117 11.69 7.91 -27.39
C ASP A 117 12.05 7.69 -25.90
N ILE A 118 13.19 7.07 -25.61
CA ILE A 118 13.73 6.90 -24.27
C ILE A 118 14.31 8.22 -23.74
N TRP A 119 15.16 8.91 -24.51
CA TRP A 119 15.72 10.20 -24.08
C TRP A 119 14.67 11.29 -24.01
N ARG A 120 13.74 11.32 -24.98
CA ARG A 120 12.51 12.12 -24.91
C ARG A 120 11.71 11.87 -23.65
N SER A 121 11.71 10.65 -23.13
CA SER A 121 11.02 10.31 -21.89
C SER A 121 11.62 11.00 -20.66
N TYR A 122 12.93 11.14 -20.60
CA TYR A 122 13.62 11.81 -19.50
C TYR A 122 13.48 13.34 -19.59
N TRP A 123 13.65 13.90 -20.79
CA TRP A 123 13.37 15.30 -21.09
C TRP A 123 11.93 15.69 -20.68
N ALA A 124 10.94 14.90 -21.10
CA ALA A 124 9.54 15.13 -20.76
C ALA A 124 9.29 15.02 -19.24
N GLN A 125 9.88 14.03 -18.57
CA GLN A 125 9.74 13.87 -17.12
C GLN A 125 10.27 15.07 -16.35
N ARG A 126 11.43 15.61 -16.73
CA ARG A 126 12.02 16.77 -16.06
C ARG A 126 11.13 18.00 -16.19
N LEU A 127 10.59 18.25 -17.38
CA LEU A 127 9.72 19.39 -17.67
C LEU A 127 8.32 19.22 -17.06
N LEU A 128 7.78 18.00 -16.97
CA LEU A 128 6.52 17.74 -16.28
C LEU A 128 6.52 18.26 -14.84
N TRP A 129 7.66 18.21 -14.16
CA TRP A 129 7.77 18.70 -12.78
C TRP A 129 7.53 20.21 -12.66
N GLU A 130 7.84 20.99 -13.70
CA GLU A 130 7.59 22.45 -13.76
C GLU A 130 6.09 22.77 -13.84
N ILE A 131 5.21 21.79 -14.04
CA ILE A 131 3.75 21.96 -14.17
C ILE A 131 2.96 21.04 -13.23
N ASP A 132 3.58 20.59 -12.13
CA ASP A 132 3.05 19.61 -11.16
C ASP A 132 2.61 18.28 -11.80
N GLY A 133 3.21 17.94 -12.95
CA GLY A 133 3.03 16.70 -13.68
C GLY A 133 3.95 15.59 -13.20
N ARG A 134 3.52 14.34 -13.37
CA ARG A 134 4.24 13.14 -12.93
C ARG A 134 4.01 11.97 -13.90
N LEU A 135 5.01 11.10 -14.02
CA LEU A 135 4.87 9.85 -14.78
C LEU A 135 4.14 8.80 -13.94
N GLY A 136 3.15 8.15 -14.54
CA GLY A 136 2.45 7.00 -13.98
C GLY A 136 2.66 5.75 -14.82
N PHE A 137 2.70 4.59 -14.16
CA PHE A 137 2.60 3.29 -14.81
C PHE A 137 1.30 2.63 -14.43
N VAL A 138 0.59 2.11 -15.43
CA VAL A 138 -0.68 1.41 -15.22
C VAL A 138 -0.53 -0.08 -15.52
N ARG A 139 -1.46 -0.87 -14.98
CA ARG A 139 -1.53 -2.32 -15.19
C ARG A 139 -1.46 -2.69 -16.68
N ALA A 140 -1.03 -3.91 -16.97
CA ALA A 140 -0.98 -4.35 -18.35
C ALA A 140 -2.37 -4.36 -18.99
N ASN A 141 -2.49 -3.56 -20.05
CA ASN A 141 -3.73 -3.34 -20.79
C ASN A 141 -3.55 -3.60 -22.30
N ALA A 142 -2.32 -3.89 -22.75
CA ALA A 142 -2.01 -4.23 -24.14
C ALA A 142 -1.31 -5.59 -24.24
N ARG A 143 -1.31 -6.16 -25.45
CA ARG A 143 -0.54 -7.35 -25.83
C ARG A 143 0.23 -7.04 -27.09
N GLN A 144 1.55 -7.20 -27.06
CA GLN A 144 2.39 -6.94 -28.22
C GLN A 144 2.65 -8.21 -29.02
N ARG A 145 2.53 -8.08 -30.34
CA ARG A 145 3.06 -9.01 -31.32
C ARG A 145 4.11 -8.21 -32.10
N ARG A 146 5.38 -8.53 -31.89
CA ARG A 146 6.49 -7.76 -32.45
C ARG A 146 6.79 -8.24 -33.88
N ASN A 147 7.27 -7.32 -34.71
CA ASN A 147 7.78 -7.62 -36.05
C ASN A 147 9.17 -8.29 -35.95
N ALA A 148 9.59 -9.04 -36.96
CA ALA A 148 10.95 -9.59 -37.01
C ALA A 148 11.98 -8.46 -37.23
N HIS A 149 13.11 -8.53 -36.52
CA HIS A 149 14.24 -7.59 -36.62
C HIS A 149 15.49 -8.22 -36.00
N ASN A 150 16.67 -7.66 -36.29
CA ASN A 150 17.94 -8.15 -35.83
C ASN A 150 18.32 -7.53 -34.48
N TYR A 151 18.41 -8.37 -33.43
CA TYR A 151 18.76 -7.90 -32.09
C TYR A 151 20.20 -7.39 -31.96
N LEU A 152 21.12 -7.81 -32.82
CA LEU A 152 22.49 -7.30 -32.79
C LEU A 152 22.60 -5.87 -33.34
N ASP A 153 21.82 -5.57 -34.38
CA ASP A 153 21.74 -4.20 -34.91
C ASP A 153 21.03 -3.28 -33.92
N ASP A 154 19.95 -3.74 -33.29
CA ASP A 154 19.30 -3.02 -32.19
C ASP A 154 20.28 -2.73 -31.04
N ALA A 155 21.11 -3.69 -30.64
CA ALA A 155 22.10 -3.48 -29.59
C ALA A 155 23.15 -2.41 -29.96
N ARG A 156 23.50 -2.32 -31.26
CA ARG A 156 24.40 -1.28 -31.77
C ARG A 156 23.71 0.09 -31.71
N ASP A 157 22.46 0.18 -32.11
CA ASP A 157 21.69 1.43 -32.10
C ASP A 157 21.34 1.91 -30.67
N GLU A 158 21.30 0.99 -29.71
CA GLU A 158 21.05 1.26 -28.28
C GLU A 158 22.31 1.67 -27.49
N LEU A 159 23.50 1.67 -28.09
CA LEU A 159 24.75 2.02 -27.40
C LEU A 159 24.67 3.34 -26.60
N PRO A 160 24.13 4.46 -27.14
CA PRO A 160 24.02 5.70 -26.36
C PRO A 160 23.15 5.54 -25.11
N MET A 161 22.11 4.72 -25.16
CA MET A 161 21.25 4.44 -23.99
C MET A 161 22.05 3.73 -22.88
N PHE A 162 22.94 2.80 -23.22
CA PHE A 162 23.72 2.06 -22.22
C PHE A 162 24.84 2.88 -21.59
N PHE A 163 25.47 3.79 -22.34
CA PHE A 163 26.69 4.47 -21.89
C PHE A 163 26.50 5.94 -21.50
N HIS A 164 25.49 6.64 -22.04
CA HIS A 164 25.35 8.09 -21.84
C HIS A 164 24.11 8.48 -21.01
N THR A 165 23.20 7.54 -20.73
CA THR A 165 21.97 7.88 -19.99
C THR A 165 22.26 8.38 -18.57
N ASP A 166 23.28 7.85 -17.89
CA ASP A 166 23.64 8.34 -16.56
C ASP A 166 24.10 9.81 -16.57
N GLN A 167 24.83 10.21 -17.62
CA GLN A 167 25.24 11.60 -17.83
C GLN A 167 24.03 12.50 -18.10
N LEU A 168 23.08 12.04 -18.92
CA LEU A 168 21.83 12.74 -19.17
C LEU A 168 21.01 12.92 -17.89
N LEU A 169 20.87 11.87 -17.08
CA LEU A 169 20.12 11.94 -15.82
C LEU A 169 20.78 12.89 -14.81
N ASN A 170 22.11 12.94 -14.77
CA ASN A 170 22.85 13.91 -13.96
C ASN A 170 22.55 15.33 -14.44
N PHE A 171 22.74 15.59 -15.72
CA PHE A 171 22.45 16.88 -16.34
C PHE A 171 21.01 17.36 -16.07
N LEU A 172 20.00 16.50 -16.29
CA LEU A 172 18.60 16.86 -16.08
C LEU A 172 18.25 17.12 -14.60
N THR A 173 18.96 16.47 -13.68
CA THR A 173 18.75 16.66 -12.23
C THR A 173 19.31 18.01 -11.78
N ASP A 174 20.46 18.40 -12.32
CA ASP A 174 21.15 19.65 -11.97
C ASP A 174 20.57 20.85 -12.74
N TRP A 175 19.89 20.60 -13.85
CA TRP A 175 19.25 21.65 -14.65
C TRP A 175 18.06 22.29 -13.93
N SER A 176 17.98 23.62 -13.99
CA SER A 176 16.88 24.42 -13.45
C SER A 176 16.43 25.48 -14.44
N CYS A 177 15.11 25.74 -14.49
CA CYS A 177 14.60 26.80 -15.34
C CYS A 177 14.52 28.14 -14.57
N PRO A 178 15.07 29.24 -15.11
CA PRO A 178 14.96 30.57 -14.51
C PRO A 178 13.51 30.98 -14.20
N GLN A 179 13.26 31.57 -13.02
CA GLN A 179 11.90 31.84 -12.51
C GLN A 179 11.06 32.78 -13.37
N HIS A 180 11.69 33.67 -14.12
CA HIS A 180 11.01 34.66 -14.97
C HIS A 180 10.51 34.08 -16.30
N LEU A 181 10.95 32.86 -16.67
CA LEU A 181 10.58 32.24 -17.94
C LEU A 181 9.24 31.51 -17.84
N SER A 182 8.48 31.56 -18.94
CA SER A 182 7.27 30.77 -19.14
C SER A 182 7.61 29.28 -19.26
N PHE A 183 6.60 28.42 -19.25
CA PHE A 183 6.82 26.98 -19.37
C PHE A 183 7.43 26.62 -20.73
N PHE A 184 6.92 27.14 -21.84
CA PHE A 184 7.45 26.90 -23.18
C PHE A 184 8.85 27.47 -23.36
N SER A 185 9.17 28.62 -22.79
CA SER A 185 10.54 29.11 -22.75
C SER A 185 11.47 28.15 -21.99
N CYS A 186 11.01 27.48 -20.92
CA CYS A 186 11.78 26.44 -20.24
C CYS A 186 11.96 25.19 -21.11
N VAL A 187 10.90 24.75 -21.82
CA VAL A 187 10.95 23.59 -22.72
C VAL A 187 11.99 23.83 -23.82
N GLU A 188 11.95 25.00 -24.44
CA GLU A 188 12.91 25.44 -25.44
C GLU A 188 14.33 25.54 -24.87
N LEU A 189 14.52 26.24 -23.74
CA LEU A 189 15.82 26.39 -23.10
C LEU A 189 16.47 25.04 -22.79
N LEU A 190 15.73 24.12 -22.16
CA LEU A 190 16.24 22.77 -21.88
C LEU A 190 16.65 22.07 -23.18
N SER A 191 15.88 22.23 -24.25
CA SER A 191 16.22 21.60 -25.52
C SER A 191 17.50 22.15 -26.15
N PHE A 192 17.74 23.46 -26.07
CA PHE A 192 19.00 24.04 -26.50
C PHE A 192 20.17 23.64 -25.61
N ASP A 193 19.99 23.58 -24.29
CA ASP A 193 21.05 23.19 -23.37
C ASP A 193 21.41 21.70 -23.51
N MET A 194 20.42 20.82 -23.75
CA MET A 194 20.68 19.42 -24.10
C MET A 194 21.43 19.29 -25.42
N ALA A 195 21.17 20.17 -26.39
CA ALA A 195 21.89 20.16 -27.66
C ALA A 195 23.36 20.62 -27.51
N LYS A 196 23.59 21.66 -26.71
CA LYS A 196 24.96 22.12 -26.37
C LYS A 196 25.75 21.06 -25.59
N ALA A 197 25.07 20.27 -24.77
CA ALA A 197 25.65 19.16 -24.03
C ALA A 197 25.76 17.86 -24.87
N GLU A 198 25.49 17.94 -26.19
CA GLU A 198 25.64 16.83 -27.15
C GLU A 198 24.75 15.60 -26.86
N PHE A 199 23.65 15.76 -26.11
CA PHE A 199 22.63 14.72 -25.98
C PHE A 199 21.73 14.61 -27.21
N TRP A 200 21.62 15.66 -28.01
CA TRP A 200 21.01 15.60 -29.34
C TRP A 200 21.55 16.74 -30.20
N GLY A 201 21.27 16.72 -31.49
CA GLY A 201 21.68 17.76 -32.42
C GLY A 201 20.92 19.07 -32.22
N MET A 202 21.52 20.17 -32.68
CA MET A 202 20.90 21.49 -32.69
C MET A 202 19.60 21.56 -33.52
N GLU A 203 19.43 20.65 -34.47
CA GLU A 203 18.19 20.51 -35.23
C GLU A 203 17.01 20.13 -34.33
N ASP A 204 17.20 19.23 -33.35
CA ASP A 204 16.14 18.85 -32.41
C ASP A 204 15.69 20.02 -31.54
N ALA A 205 16.62 20.87 -31.10
CA ALA A 205 16.28 22.08 -30.36
C ALA A 205 15.48 23.08 -31.21
N ARG A 206 15.80 23.21 -32.50
CA ARG A 206 15.03 24.04 -33.44
C ARG A 206 13.64 23.43 -33.70
N ASN A 207 13.55 22.12 -33.87
CA ASN A 207 12.29 21.40 -34.03
C ASN A 207 11.40 21.55 -32.80
N THR A 208 11.96 21.56 -31.58
CA THR A 208 11.20 21.89 -30.37
C THR A 208 10.58 23.27 -30.46
N ARG A 209 11.35 24.30 -30.85
CA ARG A 209 10.81 25.66 -30.99
C ARG A 209 9.66 25.71 -32.00
N LEU A 210 9.85 25.10 -33.17
CA LEU A 210 8.81 25.05 -34.21
C LEU A 210 7.56 24.32 -33.73
N TRP A 211 7.71 23.17 -33.08
CA TRP A 211 6.61 22.41 -32.50
C TRP A 211 5.83 23.21 -31.45
N LEU A 212 6.51 23.95 -30.57
CA LEU A 212 5.85 24.80 -29.59
C LEU A 212 5.06 25.93 -30.28
N GLN A 213 5.58 26.49 -31.37
CA GLN A 213 4.86 27.49 -32.16
C GLN A 213 3.62 26.90 -32.83
N ASP A 214 3.75 25.73 -33.47
CA ASP A 214 2.62 25.02 -34.10
C ASP A 214 1.50 24.76 -33.08
N LEU A 215 1.85 24.40 -31.83
CA LEU A 215 0.89 24.22 -30.76
C LEU A 215 0.13 25.51 -30.43
N LEU A 216 0.83 26.64 -30.32
CA LEU A 216 0.18 27.92 -30.09
C LEU A 216 -0.75 28.31 -31.24
N ASP A 217 -0.32 28.07 -32.48
CA ASP A 217 -1.07 28.42 -33.69
C ASP A 217 -2.37 27.61 -33.83
N VAL A 218 -2.37 26.34 -33.39
CA VAL A 218 -3.59 25.50 -33.35
C VAL A 218 -4.45 25.74 -32.09
N GLY A 219 -4.11 26.73 -31.27
CA GLY A 219 -4.87 27.13 -30.09
C GLY A 219 -4.63 26.26 -28.84
N TYR A 220 -3.53 25.50 -28.79
CA TYR A 220 -3.15 24.77 -27.59
C TYR A 220 -2.62 25.74 -26.52
N PRO A 221 -3.25 25.81 -25.33
CA PRO A 221 -2.83 26.75 -24.30
C PRO A 221 -1.54 26.29 -23.62
N GLU A 222 -0.60 27.22 -23.44
CA GLU A 222 0.61 26.98 -22.67
C GLU A 222 0.27 26.58 -21.21
N PRO A 223 0.78 25.45 -20.71
CA PRO A 223 0.59 25.05 -19.32
C PRO A 223 1.14 26.08 -18.32
N THR A 224 0.35 26.38 -17.28
CA THR A 224 0.81 27.26 -16.19
C THR A 224 1.95 26.61 -15.42
N ARG A 225 3.10 27.28 -15.42
CA ARG A 225 4.30 26.87 -14.69
C ARG A 225 4.13 27.07 -13.18
N ILE A 226 4.67 26.14 -12.40
CA ILE A 226 4.91 26.28 -10.97
C ILE A 226 6.40 26.56 -10.72
N ASN A 227 6.73 27.30 -9.66
CA ASN A 227 8.11 27.50 -9.25
C ASN A 227 8.66 26.19 -8.65
N PHE A 228 9.16 25.32 -9.52
CA PHE A 228 9.71 24.02 -9.16
C PHE A 228 11.21 24.15 -8.92
N ASN A 229 11.67 23.74 -7.75
CA ASN A 229 13.09 23.73 -7.42
C ASN A 229 13.48 22.36 -6.83
N LEU A 230 14.32 21.60 -7.53
CA LEU A 230 14.83 20.33 -7.03
C LEU A 230 15.64 20.48 -5.72
N THR A 231 16.30 21.62 -5.50
CA THR A 231 17.04 21.89 -4.24
C THR A 231 16.13 22.12 -3.03
N SER A 232 14.82 22.27 -3.22
CA SER A 232 13.84 22.18 -2.11
C SER A 232 13.65 20.75 -1.57
N CYS A 233 14.37 19.78 -2.15
CA CYS A 233 14.46 18.39 -1.70
C CYS A 233 15.86 18.00 -1.14
N SER A 234 16.77 18.94 -0.80
CA SER A 234 18.12 18.61 -0.28
C SER A 234 18.38 18.98 1.19
N LEU A 235 19.17 18.11 1.85
CA LEU A 235 19.61 18.12 3.25
C LEU A 235 20.44 19.36 3.60
N ALA A 236 20.38 19.89 4.84
CA ALA A 236 21.49 20.70 5.37
C ALA A 236 22.29 19.92 6.45
N SER A 237 23.01 20.48 7.45
CA SER A 237 23.87 19.84 8.54
C SER A 237 23.64 20.02 10.14
N SER A 238 23.08 19.12 11.00
CA SER A 238 23.04 19.28 12.49
C SER A 238 22.56 18.07 13.34
N GLN A 239 23.21 17.93 14.48
CA GLN A 239 23.28 16.81 15.41
C GLN A 239 21.98 16.61 16.23
N THR A 240 21.18 15.59 15.91
CA THR A 240 20.35 14.76 16.81
C THR A 240 19.49 13.82 15.95
N HIS A 241 19.57 12.52 16.21
CA HIS A 241 19.10 11.46 15.33
C HIS A 241 17.56 11.37 15.30
N PHE A 242 16.88 12.01 14.32
CA PHE A 242 15.61 11.62 13.65
C PHE A 242 15.08 12.84 12.87
N LEU A 243 15.02 12.80 11.53
CA LEU A 243 14.37 13.85 10.73
C LEU A 243 13.47 13.30 9.60
N SER A 244 12.30 13.94 9.49
CA SER A 244 11.22 13.74 8.53
C SER A 244 11.41 14.58 7.27
N VAL A 245 11.02 14.05 6.10
CA VAL A 245 10.90 14.84 4.86
C VAL A 245 9.58 15.62 4.89
N ALA A 246 9.67 16.94 5.06
CA ALA A 246 8.61 17.90 4.79
C ALA A 246 9.12 18.91 3.75
N CYS A 247 8.40 19.07 2.63
CA CYS A 247 8.61 20.18 1.71
C CYS A 247 7.85 21.40 2.24
N SER A 248 8.54 22.47 2.65
CA SER A 248 7.92 23.77 2.94
C SER A 248 9.03 24.85 3.04
N GLN A 249 9.02 26.09 2.55
CA GLN A 249 7.94 27.02 2.17
C GLN A 249 6.57 26.58 2.69
N SER A 250 6.17 26.79 3.95
CA SER A 250 6.60 27.72 5.01
C SER A 250 7.79 27.29 5.93
N PRO A 251 8.32 28.20 6.78
CA PRO A 251 9.76 28.39 7.01
C PRO A 251 10.41 27.65 8.20
N LYS A 252 11.72 27.46 7.99
CA LYS A 252 12.88 27.46 8.90
C LYS A 252 13.25 26.18 9.66
N SER A 253 14.49 25.77 9.34
CA SER A 253 15.51 25.12 10.17
C SER A 253 15.56 23.60 10.10
N CYS A 254 16.28 23.10 9.10
CA CYS A 254 16.96 21.81 9.21
C CYS A 254 18.34 21.97 8.62
N ASN A 255 19.35 21.81 9.45
CA ASN A 255 20.65 21.35 9.02
C ASN A 255 20.74 19.82 9.50
N GLY A 256 21.11 18.83 8.65
CA GLY A 256 21.49 17.36 8.70
C GLY A 256 22.97 16.81 8.44
N HIS A 257 23.35 16.15 7.31
CA HIS A 257 24.74 15.77 6.83
C HIS A 257 24.76 15.12 5.40
N GLU A 258 25.85 15.29 4.61
CA GLU A 258 26.05 14.93 3.17
C GLU A 258 26.07 13.41 2.81
N ALA A 259 25.65 13.06 1.59
CA ALA A 259 25.75 11.71 1.00
C ALA A 259 26.40 11.71 -0.39
N LYS A 260 27.30 10.73 -0.62
CA LYS A 260 28.03 10.46 -1.86
C LYS A 260 27.18 9.60 -2.81
N LEU A 261 27.25 9.87 -4.12
CA LEU A 261 26.55 9.13 -5.17
C LEU A 261 27.20 7.76 -5.43
N ASP A 262 26.45 6.66 -5.24
CA ASP A 262 26.84 5.31 -5.67
C ASP A 262 25.73 4.67 -6.52
N PHE A 263 26.14 4.00 -7.61
CA PHE A 263 25.27 3.30 -8.55
C PHE A 263 24.82 1.94 -7.98
N VAL A 264 23.50 1.71 -7.82
CA VAL A 264 22.97 0.40 -7.43
C VAL A 264 22.35 -0.30 -8.65
N ARG A 265 23.03 -1.33 -9.18
CA ARG A 265 22.45 -2.28 -10.13
C ARG A 265 21.52 -3.24 -9.39
N PHE A 266 20.23 -3.25 -9.73
CA PHE A 266 19.31 -4.29 -9.27
C PHE A 266 19.47 -5.55 -10.12
N HIS A 267 19.66 -6.71 -9.48
CA HIS A 267 19.57 -7.99 -10.17
C HIS A 267 18.09 -8.32 -10.47
N PRO A 268 17.72 -8.54 -11.74
CA PRO A 268 16.33 -8.80 -12.10
C PRO A 268 15.88 -10.16 -11.54
N THR A 269 15.05 -10.14 -10.49
CA THR A 269 14.45 -11.35 -9.93
C THR A 269 12.97 -11.38 -10.29
N GLU A 270 12.50 -12.46 -10.90
CA GLU A 270 11.07 -12.63 -11.20
C GLU A 270 10.31 -12.82 -9.88
N MET A 271 9.56 -11.80 -9.44
CA MET A 271 8.72 -11.88 -8.26
C MET A 271 7.26 -12.06 -8.66
N LYS A 272 6.67 -13.19 -8.25
CA LYS A 272 5.21 -13.39 -8.29
C LYS A 272 4.52 -12.30 -7.46
N SER A 273 3.26 -11.98 -7.77
CA SER A 273 2.39 -11.10 -6.99
C SER A 273 2.57 -11.30 -5.47
N PRO A 274 2.25 -10.32 -4.60
CA PRO A 274 2.26 -10.52 -3.17
C PRO A 274 0.99 -11.30 -2.83
N SER A 275 0.81 -12.49 -3.40
CA SER A 275 0.23 -13.55 -2.60
C SER A 275 1.16 -13.61 -1.40
N LEU A 276 0.61 -13.29 -0.22
CA LEU A 276 1.24 -13.54 1.07
C LEU A 276 1.63 -15.02 1.28
N SER A 277 1.46 -15.84 0.25
CA SER A 277 2.09 -17.11 0.02
C SER A 277 2.47 -17.25 -1.47
N ALA A 278 3.76 -17.14 -1.83
CA ALA A 278 4.30 -18.23 -2.63
C ALA A 278 4.16 -19.44 -1.69
N LEU A 279 3.14 -20.29 -1.89
CA LEU A 279 2.73 -21.33 -0.93
C LEU A 279 3.96 -21.92 -0.23
N PRO A 280 4.26 -21.55 1.03
CA PRO A 280 5.04 -22.45 1.85
C PRO A 280 4.20 -23.73 1.93
N SER A 281 4.85 -24.91 1.91
CA SER A 281 4.12 -26.15 2.21
C SER A 281 3.33 -25.95 3.51
N GLN A 282 2.18 -26.63 3.65
CA GLN A 282 1.39 -26.57 4.89
C GLN A 282 2.27 -26.83 6.12
N ASP A 283 3.25 -27.72 5.95
CA ASP A 283 4.28 -28.08 6.93
C ASP A 283 5.10 -26.87 7.41
N HIS A 284 5.47 -25.94 6.53
CA HIS A 284 6.27 -24.78 6.90
C HIS A 284 5.47 -23.76 7.72
N LEU A 285 4.18 -23.55 7.41
CA LEU A 285 3.32 -22.65 8.20
C LEU A 285 3.00 -23.26 9.57
N PHE A 286 2.74 -24.56 9.60
CA PHE A 286 2.53 -25.31 10.82
C PHE A 286 3.76 -25.23 11.73
N SER A 287 4.93 -25.56 11.18
CA SER A 287 6.21 -25.49 11.90
C SER A 287 6.48 -24.08 12.42
N ARG A 288 6.25 -23.04 11.60
CA ARG A 288 6.42 -21.63 12.04
C ARG A 288 5.51 -21.29 13.21
N GLY A 289 4.22 -21.61 13.11
CA GLY A 289 3.25 -21.29 14.16
C GLY A 289 3.58 -22.00 15.48
N LEU A 290 3.91 -23.30 15.42
CA LEU A 290 4.31 -24.08 16.60
C LEU A 290 5.61 -23.56 17.22
N LEU A 291 6.64 -23.29 16.43
CA LEU A 291 7.90 -22.73 16.92
C LEU A 291 7.67 -21.41 17.67
N GLN A 292 6.74 -20.59 17.16
CA GLN A 292 6.41 -19.32 17.81
C GLN A 292 5.61 -19.51 19.10
N ILE A 293 4.71 -20.50 19.17
CA ILE A 293 4.03 -20.88 20.42
C ILE A 293 5.06 -21.34 21.45
N VAL A 294 5.97 -22.24 21.11
CA VAL A 294 7.01 -22.73 22.03
C VAL A 294 7.92 -21.58 22.51
N LYS A 295 8.26 -20.63 21.63
CA LYS A 295 9.07 -19.46 21.99
C LYS A 295 8.36 -18.53 22.98
N VAL A 296 7.04 -18.35 22.84
CA VAL A 296 6.24 -17.46 23.70
C VAL A 296 5.78 -18.16 24.98
N CYS A 297 5.55 -19.48 24.90
CA CYS A 297 5.04 -20.32 25.97
C CYS A 297 6.01 -21.49 26.22
N PRO A 298 7.16 -21.25 26.87
CA PRO A 298 8.19 -22.28 27.04
C PRO A 298 7.71 -23.49 27.85
N ASN A 299 6.77 -23.30 28.78
CA ASN A 299 6.20 -24.35 29.62
C ASN A 299 5.07 -25.14 28.94
N PHE A 300 4.80 -24.85 27.66
CA PHE A 300 3.83 -25.59 26.86
C PHE A 300 4.52 -26.81 26.24
N ASN A 301 4.28 -27.99 26.81
CA ASN A 301 4.91 -29.22 26.36
C ASN A 301 4.09 -29.85 25.22
N LEU A 302 4.73 -30.12 24.09
CA LEU A 302 4.08 -30.64 22.89
C LEU A 302 4.87 -31.82 22.32
N SER A 303 4.27 -33.01 22.28
CA SER A 303 4.88 -34.18 21.63
C SER A 303 4.79 -34.03 20.10
N LEU A 304 5.86 -33.52 19.47
CA LEU A 304 5.90 -33.14 18.05
C LEU A 304 5.76 -34.30 17.05
N LYS A 305 6.01 -35.55 17.45
CA LYS A 305 6.15 -36.69 16.52
C LYS A 305 4.85 -37.09 15.80
N ASN A 306 3.66 -36.84 16.37
CA ASN A 306 2.37 -37.25 15.79
C ASN A 306 1.55 -36.08 15.19
N LEU A 307 2.07 -34.85 15.28
CA LEU A 307 1.28 -33.63 15.05
C LEU A 307 1.31 -33.11 13.60
N ALA A 308 2.40 -33.35 12.88
CA ALA A 308 2.55 -32.92 11.49
C ALA A 308 1.62 -33.70 10.54
N GLU A 309 1.33 -34.96 10.85
CA GLU A 309 0.48 -35.83 10.02
C GLU A 309 -1.02 -35.49 10.16
N THR A 310 -1.43 -34.86 11.26
CA THR A 310 -2.85 -34.59 11.59
C THR A 310 -3.29 -33.17 11.27
N TYR A 311 -2.35 -32.24 11.07
CA TYR A 311 -2.67 -30.82 10.87
C TYR A 311 -3.30 -30.56 9.50
N GLN A 312 -4.57 -30.14 9.50
CA GLN A 312 -5.22 -29.56 8.32
C GLN A 312 -5.40 -28.06 8.53
N VAL A 313 -4.70 -27.24 7.74
CA VAL A 313 -4.94 -25.79 7.68
C VAL A 313 -6.42 -25.57 7.41
N ASN A 314 -7.11 -24.84 8.30
CA ASN A 314 -8.50 -24.50 8.08
C ASN A 314 -8.64 -23.67 6.79
N SER A 315 -9.15 -24.32 5.74
CA SER A 315 -9.28 -23.74 4.40
C SER A 315 -10.18 -22.48 4.39
N PHE A 316 -11.01 -22.31 5.42
CA PHE A 316 -11.88 -21.16 5.57
C PHE A 316 -11.11 -19.84 5.60
N PHE A 317 -10.01 -19.75 6.37
CA PHE A 317 -9.24 -18.52 6.57
C PHE A 317 -8.11 -18.31 5.55
N ARG A 318 -7.82 -19.32 4.74
CA ARG A 318 -6.72 -19.30 3.73
C ARG A 318 -6.77 -18.12 2.77
N ASN A 319 -7.96 -17.62 2.45
CA ASN A 319 -8.18 -16.50 1.52
C ASN A 319 -8.61 -15.21 2.24
N ILE A 320 -8.36 -15.10 3.54
CA ILE A 320 -8.58 -13.87 4.31
C ILE A 320 -7.22 -13.25 4.61
N LEU A 321 -7.09 -11.94 4.43
CA LEU A 321 -5.97 -11.16 4.95
C LEU A 321 -6.32 -10.66 6.34
N ALA A 322 -5.66 -11.18 7.37
CA ALA A 322 -5.72 -10.59 8.71
C ALA A 322 -4.79 -9.37 8.76
N ILE A 323 -5.34 -8.19 8.99
CA ILE A 323 -4.63 -6.92 9.13
C ILE A 323 -4.61 -6.58 10.61
N ILE A 324 -3.47 -6.80 11.26
CA ILE A 324 -3.27 -6.50 12.68
C ILE A 324 -2.80 -5.05 12.81
N VAL A 325 -3.63 -4.20 13.42
CA VAL A 325 -3.46 -2.75 13.48
C VAL A 325 -2.90 -2.32 14.82
N PHE A 326 -1.71 -1.72 14.77
CA PHE A 326 -0.99 -1.14 15.89
C PHE A 326 -1.23 0.37 15.89
N HIS A 327 -2.09 0.85 16.78
CA HIS A 327 -2.41 2.28 16.88
C HIS A 327 -1.21 3.14 17.34
N TYR A 328 -0.23 2.51 17.98
CA TYR A 328 1.03 3.06 18.47
C TYR A 328 2.18 2.12 18.06
N PRO A 329 3.44 2.58 17.98
CA PRO A 329 4.58 1.76 17.56
C PRO A 329 5.06 0.76 18.65
N GLN A 330 4.13 0.02 19.27
CA GLN A 330 4.39 -0.99 20.31
C GLN A 330 4.48 -2.40 19.70
N TYR A 331 5.48 -2.63 18.85
CA TYR A 331 5.60 -3.86 18.06
C TYR A 331 5.98 -5.13 18.83
N THR A 332 6.24 -5.01 20.14
CA THR A 332 6.49 -6.14 21.06
C THR A 332 5.34 -7.16 21.09
N ASN A 333 4.12 -6.80 20.64
CA ASN A 333 2.98 -7.71 20.61
C ASN A 333 3.04 -8.70 19.43
N ILE A 334 3.88 -8.45 18.41
CA ILE A 334 3.96 -9.28 17.19
C ILE A 334 4.21 -10.77 17.51
N PRO A 335 5.22 -11.15 18.32
CA PRO A 335 5.44 -12.54 18.74
C PRO A 335 4.19 -13.25 19.28
N PHE A 336 3.38 -12.57 20.08
CA PHE A 336 2.17 -13.12 20.69
C PHE A 336 1.04 -13.27 19.67
N THR A 337 0.86 -12.28 18.79
CA THR A 337 -0.13 -12.37 17.71
C THR A 337 0.23 -13.44 16.66
N GLU A 338 1.53 -13.65 16.39
CA GLU A 338 1.97 -14.76 15.53
C GLU A 338 1.66 -16.11 16.19
N ALA A 339 1.92 -16.26 17.49
CA ALA A 339 1.55 -17.47 18.23
C ALA A 339 0.03 -17.71 18.22
N ALA A 340 -0.77 -16.65 18.38
CA ALA A 340 -2.23 -16.75 18.43
C ALA A 340 -2.88 -17.05 17.06
N TYR A 341 -2.33 -16.50 15.97
CA TYR A 341 -3.05 -16.42 14.70
C TYR A 341 -2.38 -17.15 13.52
N ARG A 342 -1.07 -17.40 13.54
CA ARG A 342 -0.35 -17.95 12.37
C ARG A 342 -0.83 -19.35 11.96
N LEU A 343 -1.21 -20.18 12.93
CA LEU A 343 -1.78 -21.53 12.67
C LEU A 343 -3.17 -21.47 12.00
N THR A 344 -3.87 -20.34 12.10
CA THR A 344 -5.19 -20.17 11.47
C THR A 344 -5.12 -19.36 10.18
N PHE A 345 -4.39 -18.24 10.19
CA PHE A 345 -4.33 -17.29 9.08
C PHE A 345 -3.03 -17.46 8.30
N THR A 346 -3.16 -17.93 7.06
CA THR A 346 -2.03 -17.97 6.12
C THR A 346 -1.52 -16.57 5.79
N ASN A 347 -2.43 -15.61 5.58
CA ASN A 347 -2.09 -14.23 5.21
C ASN A 347 -2.30 -13.31 6.41
N ILE A 348 -1.19 -12.79 6.95
CA ILE A 348 -1.20 -11.78 8.02
C ILE A 348 -0.35 -10.61 7.55
N ALA A 349 -0.91 -9.40 7.63
CA ALA A 349 -0.19 -8.15 7.48
C ALA A 349 -0.30 -7.37 8.78
N TYR A 350 0.82 -6.82 9.22
CA TYR A 350 0.90 -5.91 10.34
C TYR A 350 0.81 -4.49 9.80
N CYS A 351 0.14 -3.60 10.51
CA CYS A 351 0.00 -2.21 10.09
C CYS A 351 0.16 -1.28 11.28
N GLY A 352 0.98 -0.25 11.14
CA GLY A 352 1.23 0.69 12.23
C GLY A 352 2.07 1.88 11.79
N PRO A 353 2.27 2.87 12.67
CA PRO A 353 3.15 4.00 12.42
C PRO A 353 4.62 3.61 12.63
N ASP A 354 5.53 4.09 11.79
CA ASP A 354 6.98 3.88 11.95
C ASP A 354 7.47 2.45 11.68
N ALA A 355 7.77 2.18 10.41
CA ALA A 355 8.39 0.91 10.00
C ALA A 355 9.82 0.73 10.55
N SER A 356 10.51 1.82 10.90
CA SER A 356 11.88 1.78 11.42
C SER A 356 11.90 1.24 12.86
N ALA A 357 10.92 1.61 13.69
CA ALA A 357 10.74 1.04 15.01
C ALA A 357 10.51 -0.49 14.97
N LEU A 358 9.76 -0.98 13.98
CA LEU A 358 9.62 -2.42 13.76
C LEU A 358 10.95 -3.08 13.41
N ARG A 359 11.75 -2.47 12.52
CA ARG A 359 13.04 -3.01 12.07
C ARG A 359 13.99 -3.28 13.24
N ASN A 360 14.05 -2.34 14.19
CA ASN A 360 14.89 -2.46 15.38
C ASN A 360 14.45 -3.62 16.28
N LEU A 361 13.15 -3.86 16.37
CA LEU A 361 12.56 -4.95 17.16
C LEU A 361 12.69 -6.32 16.47
N THR A 362 12.75 -6.33 15.13
CA THR A 362 12.80 -7.57 14.33
C THR A 362 14.16 -8.25 14.29
N LEU A 363 15.23 -7.68 14.86
CA LEU A 363 16.55 -8.33 14.89
C LEU A 363 16.51 -9.74 15.53
N ASP A 364 15.53 -10.00 16.41
CA ASP A 364 15.32 -11.28 17.10
C ASP A 364 14.22 -12.17 16.48
N ILE A 365 13.60 -11.74 15.37
CA ILE A 365 12.52 -12.46 14.69
C ILE A 365 13.12 -13.23 13.51
N THR A 366 13.05 -14.56 13.56
CA THR A 366 13.68 -15.46 12.57
C THR A 366 12.84 -15.65 11.30
N TYR A 367 11.71 -14.96 11.17
CA TYR A 367 10.75 -15.12 10.07
C TYR A 367 10.29 -13.79 9.48
N ASN A 368 9.80 -13.88 8.26
CA ASN A 368 9.32 -12.70 7.52
C ASN A 368 7.95 -12.24 7.99
N VAL A 369 7.83 -10.93 8.14
CA VAL A 369 6.62 -10.23 8.55
C VAL A 369 6.27 -9.22 7.47
N THR A 370 5.04 -9.27 6.97
CA THR A 370 4.50 -8.24 6.06
C THR A 370 4.04 -7.05 6.88
N PHE A 371 4.58 -5.87 6.58
CA PHE A 371 4.28 -4.64 7.30
C PHE A 371 3.80 -3.51 6.38
N ILE A 372 2.69 -2.86 6.76
CA ILE A 372 2.06 -1.75 6.08
C ILE A 372 2.24 -0.50 6.96
N GLU A 373 3.16 0.37 6.57
CA GLU A 373 3.34 1.64 7.28
C GLU A 373 2.16 2.58 7.00
N ALA A 374 1.51 3.09 8.05
CA ALA A 374 0.36 3.98 7.95
C ALA A 374 0.34 5.05 9.04
N GLU A 375 -0.07 6.27 8.68
CA GLU A 375 -0.34 7.34 9.66
C GLU A 375 -1.75 7.14 10.21
N LEU A 376 -1.87 6.75 11.48
CA LEU A 376 -3.15 6.34 12.07
C LEU A 376 -3.78 7.39 12.99
N ASP A 377 -3.09 8.50 13.24
CA ASP A 377 -3.50 9.54 14.19
C ASP A 377 -3.96 8.97 15.53
N ARG A 378 -3.09 8.16 16.16
CA ARG A 378 -3.37 7.47 17.42
C ARG A 378 -4.67 6.63 17.38
N GLY A 379 -4.96 6.05 16.22
CA GLY A 379 -6.14 5.21 15.95
C GLY A 379 -7.39 5.95 15.46
N ARG A 380 -7.39 7.30 15.45
CA ARG A 380 -8.55 8.08 14.98
C ARG A 380 -8.91 7.81 13.52
N VAL A 381 -7.94 7.42 12.70
CA VAL A 381 -8.13 7.04 11.30
C VAL A 381 -7.53 5.65 11.01
N GLY A 382 -7.67 4.72 11.96
CA GLY A 382 -7.15 3.34 11.89
C GLY A 382 -7.53 2.57 10.62
N TYR A 383 -8.68 2.89 10.00
CA TYR A 383 -9.11 2.33 8.72
C TYR A 383 -8.17 2.64 7.54
N THR A 384 -7.19 3.53 7.71
CA THR A 384 -6.08 3.74 6.77
C THR A 384 -5.33 2.44 6.46
N CYS A 385 -5.20 1.54 7.43
CA CYS A 385 -4.59 0.22 7.23
C CYS A 385 -5.34 -0.61 6.19
N LEU A 386 -6.68 -0.62 6.25
CA LEU A 386 -7.52 -1.30 5.26
C LEU A 386 -7.35 -0.67 3.87
N LEU A 387 -7.41 0.66 3.79
CA LEU A 387 -7.24 1.38 2.51
C LEU A 387 -5.90 1.03 1.84
N LYS A 388 -4.81 1.03 2.61
CA LYS A 388 -3.49 0.64 2.11
C LYS A 388 -3.42 -0.83 1.72
N ALA A 389 -4.00 -1.74 2.50
CA ALA A 389 -4.03 -3.15 2.17
C ALA A 389 -4.81 -3.44 0.87
N ILE A 390 -5.95 -2.77 0.65
CA ILE A 390 -6.69 -2.85 -0.61
C ILE A 390 -5.83 -2.31 -1.76
N ALA A 391 -5.19 -1.15 -1.57
CA ALA A 391 -4.35 -0.53 -2.59
C ALA A 391 -3.14 -1.39 -2.97
N ILE A 392 -2.58 -2.20 -2.06
CA ILE A 392 -1.49 -3.14 -2.36
C ILE A 392 -1.94 -4.28 -3.30
N GLY A 393 -3.24 -4.60 -3.34
CA GLY A 393 -3.79 -5.58 -4.28
C GLY A 393 -3.52 -7.04 -3.89
N PHE A 394 -3.54 -7.37 -2.60
CA PHE A 394 -3.43 -8.77 -2.15
C PHE A 394 -4.51 -9.66 -2.78
N ARG A 395 -4.12 -10.84 -3.26
CA ARG A 395 -5.05 -11.83 -3.86
C ARG A 395 -5.82 -12.60 -2.77
N VAL A 396 -6.78 -11.92 -2.14
CA VAL A 396 -7.61 -12.47 -1.06
C VAL A 396 -9.11 -12.26 -1.35
N LYS A 397 -9.97 -13.03 -0.68
CA LYS A 397 -11.43 -12.92 -0.77
C LYS A 397 -12.02 -11.95 0.26
N GLY A 398 -11.23 -11.51 1.24
CA GLY A 398 -11.61 -10.41 2.11
C GLY A 398 -10.53 -10.05 3.12
N TYR A 399 -10.80 -8.98 3.86
CA TYR A 399 -9.89 -8.32 4.78
C TYR A 399 -10.50 -8.35 6.18
N LEU A 400 -9.84 -9.02 7.13
CA LEU A 400 -10.21 -8.99 8.54
C LEU A 400 -9.31 -7.98 9.23
N ILE A 401 -9.89 -6.95 9.84
CA ILE A 401 -9.19 -5.95 10.62
C ILE A 401 -9.25 -6.40 12.08
N LEU A 402 -8.11 -6.29 12.76
CA LEU A 402 -7.95 -6.68 14.15
C LEU A 402 -6.98 -5.72 14.84
N GLY A 403 -7.37 -5.09 15.94
CA GLY A 403 -6.47 -4.30 16.78
C GLY A 403 -5.42 -5.19 17.44
N ASP A 404 -4.21 -4.66 17.67
CA ASP A 404 -3.13 -5.40 18.33
C ASP A 404 -3.47 -5.80 19.78
N ASP A 405 -4.47 -5.14 20.38
CA ASP A 405 -5.00 -5.41 21.71
C ASP A 405 -6.33 -6.19 21.70
N VAL A 406 -6.71 -6.82 20.59
CA VAL A 406 -7.89 -7.69 20.53
C VAL A 406 -7.45 -9.16 20.51
N LEU A 407 -7.96 -9.95 21.46
CA LEU A 407 -7.82 -11.40 21.44
C LEU A 407 -9.03 -12.02 20.72
N LEU A 408 -8.82 -12.51 19.51
CA LEU A 408 -9.82 -13.15 18.67
C LEU A 408 -9.77 -14.66 18.86
N ASN A 409 -10.92 -15.33 19.00
CA ASN A 409 -11.02 -16.79 19.04
C ASN A 409 -11.37 -17.30 17.62
N PRO A 410 -10.41 -17.63 16.75
CA PRO A 410 -10.69 -17.77 15.31
C PRO A 410 -11.60 -18.96 14.98
N TRP A 411 -11.55 -20.02 15.79
CA TRP A 411 -12.38 -21.22 15.63
C TRP A 411 -13.89 -20.90 15.63
N THR A 412 -14.30 -19.86 16.35
CA THR A 412 -15.69 -19.40 16.43
C THR A 412 -16.18 -18.69 15.16
N LEU A 413 -15.28 -18.20 14.30
CA LEU A 413 -15.63 -17.45 13.08
C LEU A 413 -15.86 -18.33 11.86
N SER A 414 -15.47 -19.61 11.92
CA SER A 414 -15.52 -20.55 10.79
C SER A 414 -16.92 -20.77 10.20
N LYS A 415 -17.98 -20.41 10.97
CA LYS A 415 -19.38 -20.51 10.57
C LYS A 415 -19.93 -19.25 9.89
N LEU A 416 -19.18 -18.14 9.89
CA LEU A 416 -19.64 -16.87 9.32
C LEU A 416 -19.58 -16.87 7.79
N ASN A 417 -20.47 -16.11 7.15
CA ASN A 417 -20.48 -16.00 5.69
C ASN A 417 -19.44 -14.96 5.20
N LYS A 418 -18.40 -15.43 4.49
CA LYS A 418 -17.32 -14.58 3.94
C LYS A 418 -17.76 -13.61 2.82
N SER A 419 -18.98 -13.74 2.31
CA SER A 419 -19.54 -12.79 1.34
C SER A 419 -20.26 -11.61 2.01
N ARG A 420 -20.35 -11.63 3.34
CA ARG A 420 -21.01 -10.62 4.16
C ARG A 420 -20.01 -9.85 5.00
N ILE A 421 -20.31 -8.59 5.28
CA ILE A 421 -19.59 -7.77 6.25
C ILE A 421 -19.75 -8.40 7.64
N TRP A 422 -18.67 -8.39 8.44
CA TRP A 422 -18.74 -8.77 9.86
C TRP A 422 -18.42 -7.55 10.73
N THR A 423 -19.24 -7.25 11.73
CA THR A 423 -19.03 -6.11 12.65
C THR A 423 -19.32 -6.48 14.09
N THR A 424 -18.71 -5.78 15.04
CA THR A 424 -19.05 -5.96 16.46
C THR A 424 -20.48 -5.48 16.74
N SER A 425 -21.29 -6.31 17.40
CA SER A 425 -22.71 -5.99 17.66
C SER A 425 -22.95 -5.32 19.01
N GLU A 426 -22.08 -5.54 20.02
CA GLU A 426 -22.29 -5.06 21.39
C GLU A 426 -22.17 -3.53 21.56
N SER A 427 -21.58 -2.85 20.57
CA SER A 427 -21.18 -1.44 20.69
C SER A 427 -21.91 -0.50 19.75
N ILE A 428 -22.92 -1.00 19.03
CA ILE A 428 -23.68 -0.21 18.06
C ILE A 428 -24.55 0.80 18.81
N VAL A 429 -24.31 2.07 18.55
CA VAL A 429 -25.10 3.18 19.10
C VAL A 429 -25.60 4.05 17.95
N VAL A 430 -26.90 4.30 17.97
CA VAL A 430 -27.54 5.21 17.03
C VAL A 430 -27.28 6.66 17.44
N VAL A 431 -26.80 7.46 16.50
CA VAL A 431 -26.53 8.89 16.68
C VAL A 431 -27.55 9.68 15.87
N ASP A 432 -28.38 10.47 16.56
CA ASP A 432 -29.30 11.43 15.93
C ASP A 432 -28.55 12.73 15.63
N LYS A 433 -28.39 13.03 14.34
CA LYS A 433 -27.69 14.21 13.82
C LYS A 433 -28.40 15.51 14.19
N SER A 434 -29.73 15.50 14.26
CA SER A 434 -30.55 16.69 14.55
C SER A 434 -30.50 17.08 16.04
N ARG A 435 -30.37 16.08 16.91
CA ARG A 435 -30.25 16.26 18.36
C ARG A 435 -28.81 16.28 18.84
N ALA A 436 -27.85 16.36 17.94
CA ALA A 436 -26.45 16.12 18.27
C ALA A 436 -25.81 17.23 19.15
N GLN A 437 -26.49 18.39 19.29
CA GLN A 437 -26.17 19.37 20.33
C GLN A 437 -26.52 18.83 21.75
N THR A 438 -27.63 18.11 21.89
CA THR A 438 -28.12 17.43 23.12
C THR A 438 -27.65 15.99 23.30
N SER A 439 -27.03 15.35 22.29
CA SER A 439 -26.25 14.12 22.46
C SER A 439 -24.93 14.39 23.20
N ALA A 440 -25.01 15.18 24.27
CA ALA A 440 -23.95 15.75 25.07
C ALA A 440 -22.99 14.72 25.70
N ARG A 441 -23.20 13.42 25.47
CA ARG A 441 -22.41 12.35 26.08
C ARG A 441 -21.29 11.78 25.20
N TRP A 442 -21.29 11.97 23.87
CA TRP A 442 -20.19 11.47 23.02
C TRP A 442 -19.29 12.61 22.54
N GLN A 443 -18.19 12.80 23.26
CA GLN A 443 -17.20 13.86 23.02
C GLN A 443 -16.67 13.94 21.58
N TRP A 444 -16.57 12.80 20.89
CA TRP A 444 -16.03 12.74 19.54
C TRP A 444 -16.93 13.40 18.49
N TRP A 445 -18.26 13.42 18.68
CA TRP A 445 -19.17 14.05 17.71
C TRP A 445 -18.91 15.54 17.53
N LYS A 446 -18.64 16.25 18.64
CA LYS A 446 -18.35 17.69 18.66
C LYS A 446 -16.90 18.02 18.32
N SER A 447 -16.04 17.01 18.19
CA SER A 447 -14.63 17.19 17.85
C SER A 447 -14.44 17.49 16.36
N SER A 448 -13.22 17.87 15.99
CA SER A 448 -12.80 18.05 14.59
C SER A 448 -12.86 16.77 13.74
N PHE A 449 -13.08 15.59 14.35
CA PHE A 449 -13.18 14.28 13.68
C PHE A 449 -14.63 13.76 13.59
N GLY A 450 -15.58 14.48 14.18
CA GLY A 450 -16.97 14.05 14.37
C GLY A 450 -17.92 14.47 13.25
N GLY A 451 -19.07 15.04 13.62
CA GLY A 451 -20.14 15.41 12.71
C GLY A 451 -19.70 16.38 11.61
N HIS A 452 -18.92 17.41 11.96
CA HIS A 452 -18.41 18.40 11.00
C HIS A 452 -17.47 17.78 9.95
N ALA A 453 -16.60 16.87 10.36
CA ALA A 453 -15.73 16.15 9.43
C ALA A 453 -16.54 15.25 8.49
N LEU A 454 -17.55 14.56 9.04
CA LEU A 454 -18.45 13.72 8.25
C LEU A 454 -19.22 14.55 7.21
N GLU A 455 -19.78 15.70 7.59
CA GLU A 455 -20.49 16.59 6.67
C GLU A 455 -19.60 17.09 5.54
N LYS A 456 -18.35 17.49 5.84
CA LYS A 456 -17.37 17.87 4.82
C LYS A 456 -17.08 16.73 3.85
N ALA A 457 -16.86 15.52 4.36
CA ALA A 457 -16.61 14.35 3.53
C ALA A 457 -17.82 14.01 2.62
N LEU A 458 -19.03 14.09 3.15
CA LEU A 458 -20.24 13.88 2.37
C LEU A 458 -20.44 14.96 1.30
N SER A 459 -20.10 16.21 1.61
CA SER A 459 -20.12 17.30 0.63
C SER A 459 -19.09 17.10 -0.49
N GLU A 460 -17.89 16.61 -0.18
CA GLU A 460 -16.89 16.24 -1.19
C GLU A 460 -17.44 15.11 -2.09
N LEU A 461 -17.97 14.04 -1.50
CA LEU A 461 -18.51 12.89 -2.24
C LEU A 461 -19.66 13.27 -3.17
N ALA A 462 -20.49 14.25 -2.79
CA ALA A 462 -21.58 14.73 -3.64
C ALA A 462 -21.09 15.38 -4.95
N GLY A 463 -19.87 15.93 -4.96
CA GLY A 463 -19.25 16.53 -6.14
C GLY A 463 -18.40 15.57 -6.99
N LEU A 464 -18.25 14.30 -6.57
CA LEU A 464 -17.39 13.33 -7.25
C LEU A 464 -18.20 12.41 -8.17
N ALA A 465 -17.65 12.13 -9.36
CA ALA A 465 -18.17 11.08 -10.23
C ALA A 465 -18.05 9.71 -9.55
N VAL A 466 -19.12 8.92 -9.58
CA VAL A 466 -19.17 7.58 -8.98
C VAL A 466 -18.56 6.56 -9.94
N PRO A 467 -17.48 5.86 -9.57
CA PRO A 467 -16.87 4.84 -10.43
C PRO A 467 -17.78 3.62 -10.64
N ILE A 468 -17.58 2.92 -11.76
CA ILE A 468 -18.25 1.64 -12.04
C ILE A 468 -17.91 0.63 -10.93
N GLY A 469 -18.94 -0.07 -10.43
CA GLY A 469 -18.80 -1.06 -9.35
C GLY A 469 -18.81 -0.48 -7.93
N VAL A 470 -18.88 0.85 -7.77
CA VAL A 470 -19.11 1.51 -6.48
C VAL A 470 -20.60 1.61 -6.19
N THR A 471 -21.00 1.34 -4.95
CA THR A 471 -22.38 1.55 -4.50
C THR A 471 -22.70 3.05 -4.49
N PRO A 472 -23.67 3.54 -5.29
CA PRO A 472 -23.94 4.98 -5.39
C PRO A 472 -24.41 5.59 -4.07
N PRO A 473 -24.13 6.88 -3.81
CA PRO A 473 -24.51 7.57 -2.58
C PRO A 473 -25.99 7.45 -2.20
N GLU A 474 -26.91 7.50 -3.17
CA GLU A 474 -28.35 7.38 -2.88
C GLU A 474 -28.75 5.99 -2.38
N ARG A 475 -28.17 4.93 -2.97
CA ARG A 475 -28.40 3.56 -2.51
C ARG A 475 -27.75 3.32 -1.15
N HIS A 476 -26.55 3.85 -0.95
CA HIS A 476 -25.84 3.79 0.32
C HIS A 476 -26.63 4.47 1.44
N ARG A 477 -27.09 5.71 1.19
CA ARG A 477 -27.92 6.49 2.10
C ARG A 477 -29.19 5.72 2.46
N PHE A 478 -29.96 5.24 1.48
CA PHE A 478 -31.19 4.49 1.73
C PHE A 478 -30.96 3.29 2.66
N ARG A 479 -29.89 2.51 2.46
CA ARG A 479 -29.55 1.37 3.33
C ARG A 479 -29.15 1.82 4.72
N LEU A 480 -28.33 2.85 4.82
CA LEU A 480 -27.92 3.40 6.11
C LEU A 480 -29.13 3.91 6.91
N GLU A 481 -30.08 4.59 6.26
CA GLU A 481 -31.32 5.06 6.91
C GLU A 481 -32.16 3.92 7.47
N LYS A 482 -32.29 2.82 6.72
CA LYS A 482 -32.98 1.61 7.17
C LYS A 482 -32.26 0.96 8.36
N ASN A 483 -30.93 0.84 8.26
CA ASN A 483 -30.11 0.21 9.29
C ASN A 483 -29.97 1.06 10.56
N SER A 484 -30.03 2.40 10.46
CA SER A 484 -29.95 3.32 11.60
C SER A 484 -31.32 3.70 12.18
N GLY A 485 -32.42 3.32 11.51
CA GLY A 485 -33.78 3.60 11.94
C GLY A 485 -34.20 5.07 11.75
N GLY A 486 -33.66 5.77 10.75
CA GLY A 486 -34.13 7.10 10.35
C GLY A 486 -33.18 7.94 9.48
N ARG A 487 -33.73 8.90 8.74
CA ARG A 487 -33.00 9.80 7.82
C ARG A 487 -31.93 10.67 8.49
N ASN A 488 -32.23 11.18 9.67
CA ASN A 488 -31.31 12.01 10.45
C ASN A 488 -30.45 11.18 11.42
N LYS A 489 -30.37 9.86 11.24
CA LYS A 489 -29.64 8.96 12.13
C LYS A 489 -28.44 8.32 11.43
N THR A 490 -27.37 8.14 12.18
CA THR A 490 -26.19 7.36 11.78
C THR A 490 -25.82 6.38 12.89
N LEU A 491 -24.81 5.55 12.65
CA LEU A 491 -24.31 4.58 13.61
C LEU A 491 -22.89 4.94 14.04
N ARG A 492 -22.57 4.64 15.29
CA ARG A 492 -21.19 4.49 15.77
C ARG A 492 -21.01 3.14 16.43
N CYS A 493 -19.83 2.57 16.36
CA CYS A 493 -19.47 1.34 17.08
C CYS A 493 -17.96 1.24 17.30
N LEU A 494 -17.54 0.34 18.18
CA LEU A 494 -16.13 -0.04 18.32
C LEU A 494 -15.70 -0.83 17.08
N VAL A 495 -14.57 -0.43 16.52
CA VAL A 495 -14.06 -0.94 15.23
C VAL A 495 -12.68 -1.56 15.37
N ASP A 496 -12.37 -2.04 16.57
CA ASP A 496 -11.14 -2.80 16.86
C ASP A 496 -11.15 -4.16 16.13
N THR A 497 -12.32 -4.67 15.72
CA THR A 497 -12.39 -5.79 14.77
C THR A 497 -13.60 -5.70 13.83
N TYR A 498 -13.38 -5.98 12.54
CA TYR A 498 -14.42 -6.08 11.52
C TYR A 498 -13.88 -6.76 10.27
N TYR A 499 -14.76 -7.27 9.41
CA TYR A 499 -14.39 -7.93 8.17
C TYR A 499 -15.08 -7.28 6.96
N VAL A 500 -14.30 -7.12 5.89
CA VAL A 500 -14.75 -6.57 4.60
C VAL A 500 -14.52 -7.60 3.49
N PRO A 501 -15.58 -8.11 2.84
CA PRO A 501 -15.47 -8.91 1.63
C PRO A 501 -14.76 -8.13 0.51
N ALA A 502 -13.85 -8.78 -0.22
CA ALA A 502 -13.06 -8.12 -1.27
C ALA A 502 -13.94 -7.56 -2.41
N MET A 503 -15.12 -8.15 -2.65
CA MET A 503 -16.11 -7.63 -3.62
C MET A 503 -16.64 -6.24 -3.26
N LEU A 504 -16.53 -5.81 -2.00
CA LEU A 504 -16.94 -4.48 -1.54
C LEU A 504 -15.77 -3.47 -1.50
N ALA A 505 -14.54 -3.92 -1.80
CA ALA A 505 -13.33 -3.11 -1.64
C ALA A 505 -13.40 -1.77 -2.39
N SER A 506 -13.87 -1.76 -3.65
CA SER A 506 -14.01 -0.52 -4.43
C SER A 506 -14.95 0.49 -3.77
N SER A 507 -16.09 0.02 -3.23
CA SER A 507 -17.03 0.90 -2.53
C SER A 507 -16.43 1.40 -1.22
N VAL A 508 -15.87 0.50 -0.42
CA VAL A 508 -15.22 0.85 0.86
C VAL A 508 -14.11 1.88 0.64
N THR A 509 -13.23 1.67 -0.34
CA THR A 509 -12.16 2.61 -0.69
C THR A 509 -12.70 3.97 -1.09
N TRP A 510 -13.72 4.02 -1.96
CA TRP A 510 -14.27 5.28 -2.44
C TRP A 510 -14.81 6.16 -1.29
N TYR A 511 -15.61 5.59 -0.38
CA TYR A 511 -16.12 6.34 0.77
C TYR A 511 -15.02 6.66 1.79
N LEU A 512 -14.24 5.66 2.22
CA LEU A 512 -13.26 5.85 3.29
C LEU A 512 -12.08 6.74 2.88
N THR A 513 -11.74 6.84 1.58
CA THR A 513 -10.71 7.77 1.11
C THR A 513 -11.14 9.23 1.34
N SER A 514 -12.38 9.61 1.01
CA SER A 514 -12.89 10.96 1.31
C SER A 514 -12.92 11.20 2.83
N PHE A 515 -13.36 10.21 3.59
CA PHE A 515 -13.43 10.30 5.04
C PHE A 515 -12.04 10.47 5.66
N LEU A 516 -11.02 9.83 5.09
CA LEU A 516 -9.62 10.00 5.51
C LEU A 516 -9.11 11.42 5.24
N ARG A 517 -9.41 12.01 4.06
CA ARG A 517 -9.02 13.39 3.72
C ARG A 517 -9.58 14.40 4.73
N HIS A 518 -10.80 14.16 5.19
CA HIS A 518 -11.47 14.98 6.19
C HIS A 518 -11.28 14.51 7.63
N ARG A 519 -10.47 13.45 7.84
CA ARG A 519 -10.16 12.86 9.15
C ARG A 519 -11.42 12.50 9.95
N VAL A 520 -12.39 11.83 9.34
CA VAL A 520 -13.57 11.31 10.06
C VAL A 520 -13.13 10.19 11.00
N PHE A 521 -13.57 10.24 12.25
CA PHE A 521 -13.18 9.28 13.30
C PHE A 521 -13.57 7.84 12.93
N SER A 522 -12.70 6.86 13.19
CA SER A 522 -12.89 5.45 12.83
C SER A 522 -14.22 4.86 13.29
N GLU A 523 -14.61 5.11 14.55
CA GLU A 523 -15.86 4.61 15.13
C GLU A 523 -17.13 5.24 14.52
N LEU A 524 -16.98 6.26 13.67
CA LEU A 524 -18.06 6.86 12.88
C LEU A 524 -17.94 6.46 11.41
N ALA A 525 -16.73 6.57 10.85
CA ALA A 525 -16.44 6.34 9.44
C ALA A 525 -16.75 4.90 9.01
N VAL A 526 -16.20 3.92 9.72
CA VAL A 526 -16.34 2.51 9.37
C VAL A 526 -17.81 2.05 9.46
N PRO A 527 -18.56 2.25 10.56
CA PRO A 527 -19.96 1.85 10.59
C PRO A 527 -20.82 2.62 9.58
N PHE A 528 -20.58 3.92 9.38
CA PHE A 528 -21.28 4.68 8.34
C PHE A 528 -21.15 4.03 6.96
N VAL A 529 -19.92 3.64 6.59
CA VAL A 529 -19.68 3.00 5.31
C VAL A 529 -20.28 1.60 5.27
N LEU A 530 -19.92 0.73 6.21
CA LEU A 530 -20.30 -0.68 6.19
C LEU A 530 -21.82 -0.89 6.25
N TYR A 531 -22.53 -0.16 7.12
CA TYR A 531 -23.99 -0.24 7.23
C TYR A 531 -24.75 0.47 6.11
N GLY A 532 -24.09 1.22 5.23
CA GLY A 532 -24.72 1.65 3.97
C GLY A 532 -24.41 0.73 2.79
N LEU A 533 -23.45 -0.19 2.90
CA LEU A 533 -23.10 -1.11 1.81
C LEU A 533 -23.94 -2.38 1.77
N GLN A 534 -24.42 -2.87 2.91
CA GLN A 534 -25.29 -4.05 2.98
C GLN A 534 -26.50 -3.81 3.88
N ARG A 535 -27.56 -4.60 3.69
CA ARG A 535 -28.74 -4.57 4.57
C ARG A 535 -28.39 -5.21 5.92
N ARG A 536 -29.09 -4.84 6.99
CA ARG A 536 -28.80 -5.33 8.35
C ARG A 536 -28.79 -6.86 8.44
N GLU A 537 -29.73 -7.52 7.77
CA GLU A 537 -29.87 -8.98 7.67
C GLU A 537 -28.76 -9.66 6.84
N GLU A 538 -27.98 -8.88 6.10
CA GLU A 538 -26.82 -9.31 5.31
C GLU A 538 -25.49 -9.00 6.01
N ILE A 539 -25.51 -8.53 7.26
CA ILE A 539 -24.34 -8.24 8.09
C ILE A 539 -24.26 -9.29 9.21
N GLU A 540 -23.10 -9.94 9.34
CA GLU A 540 -22.84 -10.89 10.41
C GLU A 540 -22.36 -10.16 11.68
N ASP A 541 -22.91 -10.56 12.81
CA ASP A 541 -22.53 -10.01 14.11
C ASP A 541 -21.36 -10.78 14.71
N ILE A 542 -20.29 -10.08 15.05
CA ILE A 542 -19.22 -10.58 15.90
C ILE A 542 -19.53 -10.24 17.36
N ARG A 543 -19.82 -11.24 18.17
CA ARG A 543 -20.18 -11.19 19.59
C ARG A 543 -18.97 -11.55 20.44
N GLY A 544 -18.52 -10.61 21.24
CA GLY A 544 -17.36 -10.77 22.14
C GLY A 544 -17.58 -9.97 23.40
N LYS A 545 -16.51 -9.50 24.04
CA LYS A 545 -16.61 -8.59 25.19
C LYS A 545 -15.59 -7.48 25.06
N SER A 546 -16.05 -6.23 25.17
CA SER A 546 -15.19 -5.06 25.34
C SER A 546 -15.26 -4.56 26.79
N VAL A 547 -14.14 -4.64 27.53
CA VAL A 547 -14.03 -4.25 28.94
C VAL A 547 -13.41 -2.86 29.10
N TRP A 548 -13.85 -2.13 30.14
CA TRP A 548 -13.52 -0.72 30.36
C TRP A 548 -13.21 -0.45 31.82
N LYS A 549 -12.48 0.64 32.10
CA LYS A 549 -12.13 1.07 33.47
C LYS A 549 -11.42 -0.05 34.24
N ARG A 550 -11.80 -0.31 35.50
CA ARG A 550 -11.18 -1.31 36.39
C ARG A 550 -11.24 -2.74 35.84
N ASP A 551 -12.22 -3.05 34.99
CA ASP A 551 -12.31 -4.37 34.36
C ASP A 551 -11.15 -4.64 33.38
N ARG A 552 -10.42 -3.59 32.96
CA ARG A 552 -9.20 -3.71 32.13
C ARG A 552 -7.98 -4.15 32.92
N ASP A 553 -8.02 -4.07 34.25
CA ASP A 553 -6.89 -4.46 35.09
C ASP A 553 -6.76 -5.99 35.13
N ASP A 554 -7.87 -6.71 34.93
CA ASP A 554 -7.91 -8.17 34.83
C ASP A 554 -8.95 -8.64 33.77
N PRO A 555 -8.64 -8.47 32.47
CA PRO A 555 -9.57 -8.75 31.38
C PRO A 555 -9.88 -10.25 31.23
N TRP A 556 -8.99 -11.12 31.71
CA TRP A 556 -9.13 -12.58 31.59
C TRP A 556 -10.28 -13.16 32.40
N LYS A 557 -10.80 -12.44 33.41
CA LYS A 557 -12.06 -12.77 34.09
C LYS A 557 -13.25 -12.87 33.14
N PHE A 558 -13.17 -12.22 31.99
CA PHE A 558 -14.21 -12.19 30.97
C PHE A 558 -13.87 -13.05 29.76
N TYR A 559 -12.75 -13.79 29.78
CA TYR A 559 -12.37 -14.68 28.69
C TYR A 559 -13.33 -15.87 28.60
N ASN A 560 -13.86 -16.11 27.41
CA ASN A 560 -14.74 -17.22 27.11
C ASN A 560 -14.35 -17.80 25.73
N PRO A 561 -13.95 -19.08 25.62
CA PRO A 561 -13.56 -19.68 24.34
C PRO A 561 -14.72 -19.80 23.34
N HIS A 562 -15.98 -19.66 23.78
CA HIS A 562 -17.16 -19.62 22.91
C HIS A 562 -17.54 -18.20 22.45
N ALA A 563 -16.99 -17.15 23.06
CA ALA A 563 -17.11 -15.78 22.56
C ALA A 563 -16.14 -15.57 21.39
N GLN A 564 -16.44 -14.65 20.47
CA GLN A 564 -15.61 -14.46 19.27
C GLN A 564 -14.40 -13.57 19.52
N TYR A 565 -14.47 -12.63 20.47
CA TYR A 565 -13.32 -11.80 20.85
C TYR A 565 -13.38 -11.31 22.31
N LEU A 566 -12.23 -10.90 22.83
CA LEU A 566 -12.07 -10.14 24.08
C LEU A 566 -11.18 -8.93 23.83
N HIS A 567 -11.60 -7.76 24.32
CA HIS A 567 -10.87 -6.49 24.16
C HIS A 567 -10.96 -5.64 25.43
N PRO A 568 -9.90 -4.93 25.85
CA PRO A 568 -8.53 -5.04 25.37
C PRO A 568 -7.73 -6.14 26.10
N ILE A 569 -6.75 -6.73 25.41
CA ILE A 569 -5.69 -7.58 25.96
C ILE A 569 -4.35 -6.98 25.54
N LYS A 570 -3.57 -6.49 26.51
CA LYS A 570 -2.25 -5.91 26.24
C LYS A 570 -1.16 -6.89 26.62
N PHE A 571 -0.42 -7.39 25.64
CA PHE A 571 0.70 -8.31 25.87
C PHE A 571 1.96 -7.64 26.41
N SER A 572 1.95 -6.33 26.70
CA SER A 572 2.97 -5.70 27.54
C SER A 572 2.91 -6.14 29.02
N SER A 573 1.79 -6.71 29.47
CA SER A 573 1.64 -7.28 30.82
C SER A 573 2.05 -8.75 30.85
N LYS A 574 3.00 -9.12 31.73
CA LYS A 574 3.42 -10.53 31.94
C LYS A 574 2.24 -11.44 32.32
N GLN A 575 1.32 -10.96 33.16
CA GLN A 575 0.12 -11.71 33.52
C GLN A 575 -0.73 -12.07 32.28
N ASN A 576 -0.85 -11.14 31.32
CA ASN A 576 -1.58 -11.42 30.08
C ASN A 576 -0.83 -12.43 29.18
N GLN A 577 0.51 -12.41 29.19
CA GLN A 577 1.34 -13.37 28.46
C GLN A 577 1.17 -14.78 29.05
N GLU A 578 1.22 -14.92 30.38
CA GLU A 578 1.00 -16.19 31.07
C GLU A 578 -0.40 -16.73 30.81
N LYS A 579 -1.43 -15.89 30.90
CA LYS A 579 -2.83 -16.28 30.66
C LYS A 579 -3.10 -16.65 29.20
N LEU A 580 -2.41 -16.04 28.24
CA LEU A 580 -2.43 -16.50 26.85
C LEU A 580 -1.99 -17.96 26.75
N CYS A 581 -0.87 -18.30 27.39
CA CYS A 581 -0.32 -19.65 27.36
C CYS A 581 -1.16 -20.66 28.15
N GLN A 582 -1.74 -20.26 29.30
CA GLN A 582 -2.55 -21.12 30.16
C GLN A 582 -3.96 -21.38 29.60
N ASN A 583 -4.59 -20.37 29.01
CA ASN A 583 -6.03 -20.41 28.70
C ASN A 583 -6.32 -20.43 27.20
N PHE A 584 -5.61 -19.63 26.39
CA PHE A 584 -5.93 -19.48 24.97
C PHE A 584 -5.24 -20.52 24.10
N VAL A 585 -3.93 -20.74 24.30
CA VAL A 585 -3.14 -21.68 23.48
C VAL A 585 -3.69 -23.12 23.55
N PRO A 586 -4.08 -23.67 24.71
CA PRO A 586 -4.67 -25.01 24.76
C PRO A 586 -5.97 -25.12 23.93
N GLU A 587 -6.84 -24.11 23.99
CA GLU A 587 -8.07 -24.07 23.21
C GLU A 587 -7.80 -23.93 21.70
N LEU A 588 -6.83 -23.09 21.31
CA LEU A 588 -6.36 -23.00 19.93
C LEU A 588 -5.92 -24.37 19.41
N MET A 589 -5.10 -25.08 20.20
CA MET A 589 -4.55 -26.37 19.79
C MET A 589 -5.62 -27.47 19.68
N LYS A 590 -6.60 -27.51 20.59
CA LYS A 590 -7.77 -28.41 20.47
C LYS A 590 -8.50 -28.22 19.14
N HIS A 591 -8.68 -26.98 18.72
CA HIS A 591 -9.39 -26.65 17.47
C HIS A 591 -8.53 -26.82 16.21
N VAL A 592 -7.22 -26.60 16.31
CA VAL A 592 -6.29 -26.75 15.18
C VAL A 592 -5.97 -28.22 14.89
N LEU A 593 -5.88 -29.06 15.93
CA LEU A 593 -5.47 -30.47 15.81
C LEU A 593 -6.64 -31.47 15.76
N GLY A 594 -7.87 -31.03 16.04
CA GLY A 594 -9.03 -31.90 16.13
C GLY A 594 -9.21 -32.51 17.52
N LEU A 595 -10.46 -32.60 17.97
CA LEU A 595 -10.86 -32.93 19.33
C LEU A 595 -10.58 -34.40 19.75
N GLY A 596 -10.15 -35.28 18.84
CA GLY A 596 -10.07 -36.73 19.07
C GLY A 596 -8.76 -37.26 19.68
N LEU A 597 -7.75 -36.42 19.92
CA LEU A 597 -6.41 -36.84 20.36
C LEU A 597 -6.00 -36.37 21.77
N ILE A 598 -6.85 -35.63 22.50
CA ILE A 598 -6.35 -34.78 23.58
C ILE A 598 -7.03 -35.11 24.91
N ASP A 599 -6.38 -36.00 25.66
CA ASP A 599 -6.32 -35.87 27.12
C ASP A 599 -4.95 -36.28 27.71
N GLN A 600 -4.03 -36.84 26.91
CA GLN A 600 -2.70 -37.28 27.40
C GLN A 600 -1.53 -36.37 26.98
N ASP A 601 -1.61 -35.63 25.87
CA ASP A 601 -0.44 -35.00 25.22
C ASP A 601 -0.33 -33.45 25.30
N ILE A 602 -1.29 -32.74 25.91
CA ILE A 602 -1.25 -31.27 26.08
C ILE A 602 -1.31 -30.94 27.56
N ARG A 603 -0.18 -30.55 28.16
CA ARG A 603 -0.13 -30.06 29.55
C ARG A 603 0.69 -28.77 29.62
N TYR A 604 0.11 -27.75 30.26
CA TYR A 604 0.87 -26.58 30.70
C TYR A 604 1.46 -26.92 32.07
N VAL A 605 2.79 -26.96 32.17
CA VAL A 605 3.46 -27.27 33.44
C VAL A 605 3.61 -25.96 34.22
N THR A 606 2.94 -25.85 35.36
CA THR A 606 3.20 -24.78 36.32
C THR A 606 4.44 -25.16 37.12
N GLU A 607 5.49 -24.33 37.09
CA GLU A 607 6.61 -24.46 38.03
C GLU A 607 6.06 -24.34 39.45
N THR A 608 6.26 -25.39 40.25
CA THR A 608 5.97 -25.44 41.69
C THR A 608 7.10 -24.83 42.49
#